data_AF-A0A840BJW4-F1
#
_entry.id   AF-A0A840BJW4-F1
#
_cell.length_a   1.000
_cell.length_b   1.000
_cell.length_c   1.000
_cell.angle_alpha   90.00
_cell.angle_beta   90.00
_cell.angle_gamma   90.00
#
_symmetry.space_group_name_H-M   'P 1'
#
loop_
_entity.id
_entity.type
_entity.pdbx_description
1 polymer ?
#
loop_
_entity_poly.entity_id
_entity_poly.type
_entity_poly.pdbx_seq_one_letter_code
_entity_poly.pdbx_strand_id
1 'polypeptide(L)'
;MARILFSAHDTGGHTVTDYVDAGNAEEALASLAARGLANIRLHDAVEIAAMREDRMAIPPAMRQQQAAFELRLHTEPGIRTFGLELLRRNRIWLGVDGALLLWGLIGGDRVLVVLALGFLAFSFLPPLWQYRHAMRYDRMLRACALGQWDVAANLIGQLARNPRKPLLAFDLAARAACIRAVQGDLQDARSALEAWRPKLDKSPGMVDQRIASVCHAGGDYAGFVAAMRKAFEAAPGNMTHRLDLALAEARVGNPDVVADIMAGLDERKLPSFGRPFVDWARGMVALRHGRPEAVQVLGAATQGFLEYAANPAVWTSLALCSGAYALALAQLGRKQEAEMALHHVWPVLRVHGDTMLLTLLKRELKGALQ
;
A
#
# COMPACT_ATOMS: atom_id res chain seq x y z
N MET A 1 -16.26 13.85 7.31
CA MET A 1 -16.73 12.53 6.84
C MET A 1 -15.83 12.08 5.71
N ALA A 2 -15.46 10.81 5.67
CA ALA A 2 -14.57 10.21 4.68
C ALA A 2 -15.38 9.34 3.70
N ARG A 3 -14.96 9.32 2.43
CA ARG A 3 -15.58 8.47 1.40
C ARG A 3 -14.75 7.19 1.21
N ILE A 4 -15.18 6.12 1.88
CA ILE A 4 -14.44 4.86 2.04
C ILE A 4 -14.86 3.89 0.94
N LEU A 5 -13.89 3.29 0.24
CA LEU A 5 -14.12 2.24 -0.75
C LEU A 5 -14.47 0.92 -0.05
N PHE A 6 -15.54 0.25 -0.48
CA PHE A 6 -15.94 -1.06 0.03
C PHE A 6 -16.32 -2.04 -1.08
N SER A 7 -16.25 -3.33 -0.74
CA SER A 7 -16.94 -4.40 -1.46
C SER A 7 -17.82 -5.20 -0.50
N ALA A 8 -18.97 -5.68 -0.97
CA ALA A 8 -19.91 -6.47 -0.18
C ALA A 8 -20.76 -7.37 -1.09
N HIS A 9 -21.54 -8.27 -0.52
CA HIS A 9 -22.57 -9.03 -1.22
C HIS A 9 -23.95 -8.43 -0.93
N ASP A 10 -24.76 -8.27 -1.98
CA ASP A 10 -26.17 -7.92 -1.82
C ASP A 10 -27.02 -9.11 -1.37
N THR A 11 -28.31 -8.89 -1.17
CA THR A 11 -29.27 -9.93 -0.76
C THR A 11 -29.46 -11.03 -1.81
N GLY A 12 -29.08 -10.78 -3.06
CA GLY A 12 -29.04 -11.78 -4.15
C GLY A 12 -27.71 -12.53 -4.25
N GLY A 13 -26.71 -12.20 -3.41
CA GLY A 13 -25.38 -12.78 -3.43
C GLY A 13 -24.44 -12.19 -4.50
N HIS A 14 -24.82 -11.10 -5.17
CA HIS A 14 -23.97 -10.42 -6.13
C HIS A 14 -22.96 -9.50 -5.43
N THR A 15 -21.73 -9.46 -5.95
CA THR A 15 -20.70 -8.55 -5.45
C THR A 15 -20.99 -7.11 -5.87
N VAL A 16 -21.11 -6.22 -4.89
CA VAL A 16 -21.26 -4.78 -5.07
C VAL A 16 -19.98 -4.09 -4.60
N THR A 17 -19.49 -3.15 -5.42
CA THR A 17 -18.34 -2.29 -5.08
C THR A 17 -18.76 -0.84 -5.24
N ASP A 18 -18.65 -0.07 -4.16
CA ASP A 18 -19.07 1.35 -4.13
C ASP A 18 -18.32 2.08 -3.01
N TYR A 19 -18.73 3.32 -2.73
CA TYR A 19 -18.25 4.09 -1.61
C TYR A 19 -19.32 4.27 -0.52
N VAL A 20 -18.89 4.34 0.73
CA VAL A 20 -19.70 4.72 1.88
C VAL A 20 -19.11 5.97 2.53
N ASP A 21 -19.96 6.94 2.83
CA ASP A 21 -19.56 8.14 3.58
C ASP A 21 -19.69 7.82 5.08
N ALA A 22 -18.59 7.86 5.83
CA ALA A 22 -18.57 7.60 7.27
C ALA A 22 -17.43 8.36 7.97
N GLY A 23 -17.57 8.62 9.27
CA GLY A 23 -16.52 9.21 10.10
C GLY A 23 -15.51 8.20 10.63
N ASN A 24 -15.88 6.92 10.73
CA ASN A 24 -15.02 5.83 11.18
C ASN A 24 -15.44 4.48 10.58
N ALA A 25 -14.63 3.43 10.80
CA ALA A 25 -14.88 2.11 10.22
C ALA A 25 -16.13 1.43 10.81
N GLU A 26 -16.46 1.70 12.07
CA GLU A 26 -17.63 1.13 12.73
C GLU A 26 -18.94 1.68 12.14
N GLU A 27 -19.01 3.00 11.96
CA GLU A 27 -20.11 3.67 11.28
C GLU A 27 -20.26 3.18 9.84
N ALA A 28 -19.14 2.99 9.12
CA ALA A 28 -19.16 2.43 7.76
C ALA A 28 -19.77 1.03 7.73
N LEU A 29 -19.32 0.13 8.61
CA LEU A 29 -19.83 -1.24 8.68
C LEU A 29 -21.31 -1.28 9.11
N ALA A 30 -21.70 -0.49 10.10
CA ALA A 30 -23.09 -0.40 10.57
C ALA A 30 -24.02 0.12 9.45
N SER A 31 -23.60 1.17 8.73
CA SER A 31 -24.33 1.74 7.60
C SER A 31 -24.50 0.73 6.46
N LEU A 32 -23.46 -0.04 6.14
CA LEU A 32 -23.51 -1.06 5.10
C LEU A 32 -24.37 -2.26 5.50
N ALA A 33 -24.29 -2.70 6.76
CA ALA A 33 -25.13 -3.76 7.28
C ALA A 33 -26.62 -3.36 7.30
N ALA A 34 -26.93 -2.11 7.67
CA ALA A 34 -28.30 -1.57 7.64
C ALA A 34 -28.89 -1.52 6.22
N ARG A 35 -28.04 -1.49 5.18
CA ARG A 35 -28.45 -1.61 3.76
C ARG A 35 -28.71 -3.06 3.33
N GLY A 36 -28.62 -4.04 4.23
CA GLY A 36 -28.80 -5.46 3.93
C GLY A 36 -27.61 -6.11 3.23
N LEU A 37 -26.43 -5.48 3.27
CA LEU A 37 -25.22 -6.03 2.66
C LEU A 37 -24.52 -7.00 3.62
N ALA A 38 -24.01 -8.10 3.08
CA ALA A 38 -23.24 -9.12 3.78
C ALA A 38 -21.79 -9.20 3.27
N ASN A 39 -20.90 -9.90 3.97
CA ASN A 39 -19.48 -10.07 3.59
C ASN A 39 -18.76 -8.75 3.26
N ILE A 40 -19.01 -7.73 4.08
CA ILE A 40 -18.49 -6.38 3.86
C ILE A 40 -16.97 -6.36 4.06
N ARG A 41 -16.25 -5.76 3.11
CA ARG A 41 -14.82 -5.50 3.17
C ARG A 41 -14.56 -4.03 2.88
N LEU A 42 -13.85 -3.37 3.80
CA LEU A 42 -13.34 -2.02 3.59
C LEU A 42 -11.97 -2.13 2.88
N HIS A 43 -11.72 -1.29 1.88
CA HIS A 43 -10.47 -1.32 1.12
C HIS A 43 -9.50 -0.20 1.50
N ASP A 44 -9.98 0.84 2.18
CA ASP A 44 -9.17 1.95 2.69
C ASP A 44 -9.17 2.00 4.22
N ALA A 45 -8.09 2.54 4.78
CA ALA A 45 -8.13 3.12 6.12
C ALA A 45 -8.91 4.46 6.06
N VAL A 46 -9.68 4.74 7.10
CA VAL A 46 -10.60 5.91 7.13
C VAL A 46 -9.86 7.23 7.00
N GLU A 47 -8.67 7.31 7.59
CA GLU A 47 -7.81 8.50 7.58
C GLU A 47 -7.30 8.80 6.17
N ILE A 48 -6.92 7.75 5.45
CA ILE A 48 -6.51 7.87 4.04
C ILE A 48 -7.70 8.28 3.18
N ALA A 49 -8.88 7.70 3.42
CA ALA A 49 -10.11 8.07 2.72
C ALA A 49 -10.54 9.52 3.02
N ALA A 50 -10.33 10.02 4.24
CA ALA A 50 -10.68 11.38 4.67
C ALA A 50 -9.89 12.45 3.91
N MET A 51 -8.70 12.11 3.43
CA MET A 51 -7.81 13.00 2.68
C MET A 51 -8.01 12.91 1.14
N ARG A 52 -8.94 12.06 0.67
CA ARG A 52 -9.28 11.90 -0.76
C ARG A 52 -10.43 12.83 -1.16
N GLU A 53 -10.17 14.13 -1.13
CA GLU A 53 -11.14 15.15 -1.57
C GLU A 53 -11.60 14.95 -3.03
N ASP A 54 -10.74 14.36 -3.87
CA ASP A 54 -11.08 13.99 -5.24
C ASP A 54 -12.26 13.01 -5.34
N ARG A 55 -12.46 12.17 -4.32
CA ARG A 55 -13.62 11.27 -4.28
C ARG A 55 -14.93 12.00 -3.99
N MET A 56 -14.88 13.14 -3.30
CA MET A 56 -16.09 13.92 -2.98
C MET A 56 -16.70 14.55 -4.23
N ALA A 57 -15.88 14.88 -5.22
CA ALA A 57 -16.30 15.48 -6.49
C ALA A 57 -16.89 14.47 -7.51
N ILE A 58 -16.95 13.17 -7.18
CA ILE A 58 -17.47 12.15 -8.10
C ILE A 58 -19.01 12.25 -8.19
N PRO A 59 -19.59 12.39 -9.41
CA PRO A 59 -21.04 12.40 -9.59
C PRO A 59 -21.69 11.08 -9.16
N PRO A 60 -22.93 11.10 -8.60
CA PRO A 60 -23.61 9.89 -8.15
C PRO A 60 -23.70 8.77 -9.18
N ALA A 61 -23.98 9.12 -10.44
CA ALA A 61 -24.12 8.16 -11.55
C ALA A 61 -22.81 7.43 -11.91
N MET A 62 -21.65 7.96 -11.51
CA MET A 62 -20.33 7.39 -11.85
C MET A 62 -19.65 6.70 -10.65
N ARG A 63 -20.26 6.73 -9.46
CA ARG A 63 -19.63 6.24 -8.23
C ARG A 63 -19.23 4.77 -8.29
N GLN A 64 -20.17 3.89 -8.66
CA GLN A 64 -19.89 2.44 -8.74
C GLN A 64 -18.84 2.10 -9.79
N GLN A 65 -18.89 2.74 -10.97
CA GLN A 65 -17.89 2.52 -12.00
C GLN A 65 -16.50 2.95 -11.52
N GLN A 66 -16.40 4.12 -10.89
CA GLN A 66 -15.15 4.64 -10.36
C GLN A 66 -14.61 3.77 -9.21
N ALA A 67 -15.49 3.28 -8.32
CA ALA A 67 -15.14 2.38 -7.23
C ALA A 67 -14.58 1.04 -7.75
N ALA A 68 -15.26 0.44 -8.74
CA ALA A 68 -14.82 -0.80 -9.37
C ALA A 68 -13.47 -0.62 -10.09
N PHE A 69 -13.27 0.52 -10.75
CA PHE A 69 -11.98 0.83 -11.38
C PHE A 69 -10.86 1.01 -10.36
N GLU A 70 -11.12 1.75 -9.27
CA GLU A 70 -10.15 1.95 -8.19
C GLU A 70 -9.77 0.61 -7.54
N LEU A 71 -10.74 -0.27 -7.26
CA LEU A 71 -10.46 -1.60 -6.74
C LEU A 71 -9.61 -2.45 -7.70
N ARG A 72 -9.89 -2.41 -9.01
CA ARG A 72 -9.06 -3.10 -10.02
C ARG A 72 -7.64 -2.56 -10.09
N LEU A 73 -7.46 -1.25 -9.93
CA LEU A 73 -6.12 -0.65 -9.87
C LEU A 73 -5.34 -1.11 -8.63
N HIS A 74 -6.03 -1.40 -7.52
CA HIS A 74 -5.39 -1.95 -6.32
C HIS A 74 -4.92 -3.39 -6.51
N THR A 75 -5.66 -4.22 -7.25
CA THR A 75 -5.34 -5.64 -7.46
C THR A 75 -4.43 -5.88 -8.66
N GLU A 76 -4.68 -5.18 -9.77
CA GLU A 76 -3.98 -5.36 -11.05
C GLU A 76 -3.52 -4.00 -11.62
N PRO A 77 -2.52 -3.36 -11.01
CA PRO A 77 -1.97 -2.11 -11.52
C PRO A 77 -1.29 -2.33 -12.87
N GLY A 78 -1.64 -1.53 -13.89
CA GLY A 78 -0.93 -1.59 -15.18
C GLY A 78 -1.54 -0.78 -16.32
N ILE A 79 -0.75 -0.63 -17.41
CA ILE A 79 -1.15 0.07 -18.64
C ILE A 79 -2.39 -0.57 -19.24
N ARG A 80 -2.48 -1.90 -19.19
CA ARG A 80 -3.61 -2.66 -19.75
C ARG A 80 -4.91 -2.30 -19.05
N THR A 81 -4.94 -2.35 -17.72
CA THR A 81 -6.12 -2.00 -16.91
C THR A 81 -6.53 -0.56 -17.16
N PHE A 82 -5.56 0.36 -17.19
CA PHE A 82 -5.80 1.78 -17.47
C PHE A 82 -6.31 2.03 -18.90
N GLY A 83 -5.68 1.43 -19.91
CA GLY A 83 -6.01 1.60 -21.32
C GLY A 83 -7.38 1.02 -21.68
N LEU A 84 -7.72 -0.15 -21.12
CA LEU A 84 -9.04 -0.75 -21.28
C LEU A 84 -10.13 0.13 -20.66
N GLU A 85 -9.90 0.69 -19.47
CA GLU A 85 -10.88 1.59 -18.86
C GLU A 85 -11.01 2.89 -19.66
N LEU A 86 -9.90 3.43 -20.17
CA LEU A 86 -9.92 4.63 -20.99
C LEU A 86 -10.72 4.43 -22.29
N LEU A 87 -10.52 3.30 -22.96
CA LEU A 87 -11.32 2.89 -24.14
C LEU A 87 -12.80 2.75 -23.78
N ARG A 88 -13.10 2.09 -22.65
CA ARG A 88 -14.48 1.86 -22.21
C ARG A 88 -15.20 3.17 -21.88
N ARG A 89 -14.54 4.08 -21.17
CA ARG A 89 -15.06 5.38 -20.74
C ARG A 89 -15.28 6.33 -21.92
N ASN A 90 -14.39 6.29 -22.91
CA ASN A 90 -14.46 7.17 -24.07
C ASN A 90 -15.11 6.53 -25.31
N ARG A 91 -15.72 5.34 -25.21
CA ARG A 91 -16.22 4.57 -26.37
C ARG A 91 -17.12 5.36 -27.34
N ILE A 92 -17.97 6.25 -26.80
CA ILE A 92 -18.89 7.07 -27.60
C ILE A 92 -18.11 8.14 -28.36
N TRP A 93 -17.22 8.85 -27.67
CA TRP A 93 -16.36 9.86 -28.27
C TRP A 93 -15.38 9.28 -29.29
N LEU A 94 -14.80 8.11 -29.01
CA LEU A 94 -13.95 7.38 -29.95
C LEU A 94 -14.72 6.95 -31.20
N GLY A 95 -16.00 6.58 -31.04
CA GLY A 95 -16.88 6.28 -32.16
C GLY A 95 -17.18 7.52 -33.02
N VAL A 96 -17.45 8.66 -32.39
CA VAL A 96 -17.67 9.95 -33.07
C VAL A 96 -16.40 10.43 -33.78
N ASP A 97 -15.25 10.39 -33.11
CA ASP A 97 -13.95 10.73 -33.70
C ASP A 97 -13.62 9.80 -34.87
N GLY A 98 -13.89 8.50 -34.75
CA GLY A 98 -13.72 7.52 -35.82
C GLY A 98 -14.62 7.80 -37.03
N ALA A 99 -15.87 8.18 -36.80
CA ALA A 99 -16.81 8.55 -37.86
C ALA A 99 -16.40 9.86 -38.56
N LEU A 100 -15.95 10.86 -37.81
CA LEU A 100 -15.42 12.12 -38.33
C LEU A 100 -14.16 11.91 -39.16
N LEU A 101 -13.26 11.04 -38.70
CA LEU A 101 -12.04 10.67 -39.42
C LEU A 101 -12.38 9.98 -40.75
N LEU A 102 -13.29 9.01 -40.73
CA LEU A 102 -13.77 8.32 -41.94
C LEU A 102 -14.43 9.28 -42.92
N TRP A 103 -15.28 10.20 -42.43
CA TRP A 103 -15.91 11.23 -43.26
C TRP A 103 -14.86 12.13 -43.91
N GLY A 104 -13.90 12.63 -43.13
CA GLY A 104 -12.82 13.48 -43.64
C GLY A 104 -11.97 12.77 -44.70
N LEU A 105 -11.66 11.49 -44.50
CA LEU A 105 -10.92 10.68 -45.46
C LEU A 105 -11.70 10.43 -46.76
N ILE A 106 -12.99 10.09 -46.66
CA ILE A 106 -13.85 9.83 -47.84
C ILE A 106 -14.12 11.13 -48.61
N GLY A 107 -14.33 12.25 -47.90
CA GLY A 107 -14.60 13.55 -48.50
C GLY A 107 -13.36 14.32 -48.97
N GLY A 108 -12.15 13.82 -48.70
CA GLY A 108 -10.89 14.50 -49.01
C GLY A 108 -10.63 15.77 -48.19
N ASP A 109 -11.40 16.01 -47.12
CA ASP A 109 -11.29 17.20 -46.29
C ASP A 109 -10.21 17.01 -45.22
N ARG A 110 -9.06 17.64 -45.45
CA ARG A 110 -7.89 17.60 -44.55
C ARG A 110 -8.17 18.26 -43.21
N VAL A 111 -9.06 19.26 -43.15
CA VAL A 111 -9.38 19.97 -41.90
C VAL A 111 -10.14 19.05 -40.96
N LEU A 112 -11.13 18.32 -41.48
CA LEU A 112 -11.87 17.32 -40.70
C LEU A 112 -10.96 16.21 -40.17
N VAL A 113 -10.03 15.72 -40.98
CA VAL A 113 -9.05 14.71 -40.53
C VAL A 113 -8.16 15.25 -39.41
N VAL A 114 -7.64 16.48 -39.53
CA VAL A 114 -6.80 17.09 -38.48
C VAL A 114 -7.60 17.32 -37.20
N LEU A 115 -8.85 17.77 -37.28
CA LEU A 115 -9.72 17.95 -36.11
C LEU A 115 -10.01 16.61 -35.42
N ALA A 116 -10.36 15.58 -36.18
CA ALA A 116 -10.61 14.24 -35.64
C ALA A 116 -9.37 13.66 -34.95
N LEU A 117 -8.18 13.82 -35.55
CA LEU A 117 -6.92 13.42 -34.91
C LEU A 117 -6.62 14.25 -33.66
N GLY A 118 -6.95 15.54 -33.66
CA GLY A 118 -6.81 16.43 -32.52
C GLY A 118 -7.70 16.02 -31.33
N PHE A 119 -8.97 15.71 -31.58
CA PHE A 119 -9.91 15.23 -30.56
C PHE A 119 -9.52 13.86 -30.02
N LEU A 120 -9.08 12.97 -30.91
CA LEU A 120 -8.54 11.68 -30.51
C LEU A 120 -7.34 11.88 -29.59
N ALA A 121 -6.34 12.67 -30.02
CA ALA A 121 -5.16 12.95 -29.21
C ALA A 121 -5.53 13.59 -27.86
N PHE A 122 -6.46 14.56 -27.83
CA PHE A 122 -6.93 15.19 -26.59
C PHE A 122 -7.61 14.21 -25.64
N SER A 123 -8.32 13.20 -26.15
CA SER A 123 -8.96 12.16 -25.33
C SER A 123 -7.95 11.24 -24.63
N PHE A 124 -6.73 11.11 -25.17
CA PHE A 124 -5.67 10.26 -24.62
C PHE A 124 -4.57 11.04 -23.87
N LEU A 125 -4.26 12.27 -24.27
CA LEU A 125 -3.12 13.04 -23.75
C LEU A 125 -3.21 13.33 -22.23
N PRO A 126 -4.31 13.87 -21.67
CA PRO A 126 -4.40 14.13 -20.24
C PRO A 126 -4.33 12.84 -19.38
N PRO A 127 -5.07 11.76 -19.71
CA PRO A 127 -4.93 10.46 -19.04
C PRO A 127 -3.52 9.88 -19.14
N LEU A 128 -2.87 9.92 -20.32
CA LEU A 128 -1.48 9.48 -20.49
C LEU A 128 -0.51 10.32 -19.66
N TRP A 129 -0.73 11.63 -19.55
CA TRP A 129 0.08 12.50 -18.72
C TRP A 129 -0.06 12.17 -17.24
N GLN A 130 -1.28 11.93 -16.75
CA GLN A 130 -1.54 11.47 -15.39
C GLN A 130 -0.93 10.09 -15.15
N TYR A 131 -1.05 9.18 -16.13
CA TYR A 131 -0.46 7.85 -16.09
C TYR A 131 1.08 7.92 -15.98
N ARG A 132 1.74 8.86 -16.66
CA ARG A 132 3.18 9.08 -16.52
C ARG A 132 3.59 9.44 -15.09
N HIS A 133 2.78 10.20 -14.36
CA HIS A 133 3.03 10.46 -12.93
C HIS A 133 2.88 9.19 -12.09
N ALA A 134 1.86 8.37 -12.37
CA ALA A 134 1.69 7.07 -11.70
C ALA A 134 2.86 6.11 -11.99
N MET A 135 3.34 6.04 -13.24
CA MET A 135 4.52 5.24 -13.60
C MET A 135 5.79 5.70 -12.87
N ARG A 136 5.99 7.01 -12.74
CA ARG A 136 7.14 7.55 -11.99
C ARG A 136 7.06 7.21 -10.51
N TYR A 137 5.85 7.28 -9.93
CA TYR A 137 5.61 6.89 -8.56
C TYR A 137 5.86 5.39 -8.36
N ASP A 138 5.32 4.53 -9.23
CA ASP A 138 5.59 3.08 -9.21
C ASP A 138 7.10 2.77 -9.32
N ARG A 139 7.80 3.43 -10.27
CA ARG A 139 9.25 3.28 -10.44
C ARG A 139 10.01 3.74 -9.19
N MET A 140 9.55 4.81 -8.53
CA MET A 140 10.13 5.28 -7.27
C MET A 140 9.93 4.25 -6.16
N LEU A 141 8.73 3.66 -6.02
CA LEU A 141 8.47 2.59 -5.06
C LEU A 141 9.40 1.41 -5.27
N ARG A 142 9.56 0.95 -6.52
CA ARG A 142 10.50 -0.13 -6.88
C ARG A 142 11.94 0.22 -6.52
N ALA A 143 12.38 1.44 -6.85
CA ALA A 143 13.72 1.91 -6.53
C ALA A 143 13.96 1.94 -5.01
N CYS A 144 13.00 2.41 -4.22
CA CYS A 144 13.06 2.35 -2.75
C CYS A 144 13.13 0.89 -2.25
N ALA A 145 12.27 0.00 -2.75
CA ALA A 145 12.25 -1.40 -2.33
C ALA A 145 13.57 -2.12 -2.63
N LEU A 146 14.19 -1.83 -3.77
CA LEU A 146 15.45 -2.44 -4.22
C LEU A 146 16.72 -1.74 -3.68
N GLY A 147 16.58 -0.69 -2.87
CA GLY A 147 17.72 0.06 -2.34
C GLY A 147 18.47 0.90 -3.37
N GLN A 148 17.82 1.25 -4.49
CA GLN A 148 18.39 2.12 -5.52
C GLN A 148 18.21 3.59 -5.14
N TRP A 149 18.93 4.02 -4.09
CA TRP A 149 18.70 5.30 -3.41
C TRP A 149 18.86 6.52 -4.31
N ASP A 150 19.86 6.54 -5.19
CA ASP A 150 20.08 7.66 -6.13
C ASP A 150 18.92 7.81 -7.12
N VAL A 151 18.43 6.67 -7.64
CA VAL A 151 17.28 6.62 -8.56
C VAL A 151 16.02 7.07 -7.83
N ALA A 152 15.80 6.59 -6.61
CA ALA A 152 14.66 6.98 -5.78
C ALA A 152 14.69 8.48 -5.46
N ALA A 153 15.83 9.03 -5.04
CA ALA A 153 15.99 10.44 -4.71
C ALA A 153 15.73 11.35 -5.92
N ASN A 154 16.24 10.99 -7.10
CA ASN A 154 15.97 11.72 -8.35
C ASN A 154 14.46 11.71 -8.68
N LEU A 155 13.81 10.55 -8.61
CA LEU A 155 12.37 10.43 -8.88
C LEU A 155 11.53 11.21 -7.87
N ILE A 156 11.90 11.20 -6.58
CA ILE A 156 11.27 12.03 -5.54
C ILE A 156 11.39 13.51 -5.92
N GLY A 157 12.58 13.98 -6.28
CA GLY A 157 12.80 15.37 -6.71
C GLY A 157 11.94 15.75 -7.93
N GLN A 158 11.79 14.85 -8.91
CA GLN A 158 10.91 15.08 -10.07
C GLN A 158 9.42 15.13 -9.70
N LEU A 159 8.97 14.27 -8.79
CA LEU A 159 7.59 14.20 -8.34
C LEU A 159 7.22 15.38 -7.43
N ALA A 160 8.18 15.85 -6.62
CA ALA A 160 8.01 16.96 -5.68
C ALA A 160 7.92 18.35 -6.35
N ARG A 161 8.29 18.49 -7.64
CA ARG A 161 8.16 19.76 -8.38
C ARG A 161 6.72 20.20 -8.62
N ASN A 162 5.76 19.28 -8.57
CA ASN A 162 4.35 19.61 -8.73
C ASN A 162 3.50 18.65 -7.89
N PRO A 163 3.58 18.73 -6.55
CA PRO A 163 2.84 17.85 -5.67
C PRO A 163 1.40 18.34 -5.63
N ARG A 164 0.58 17.91 -6.59
CA ARG A 164 -0.83 18.30 -6.69
C ARG A 164 -1.70 17.81 -5.52
N LYS A 165 -1.18 16.91 -4.67
CA LYS A 165 -1.91 16.28 -3.56
C LYS A 165 -1.06 16.32 -2.27
N PRO A 166 -1.58 16.84 -1.13
CA PRO A 166 -0.85 16.89 0.14
C PRO A 166 -0.33 15.54 0.63
N LEU A 167 -1.13 14.48 0.47
CA LEU A 167 -0.75 13.10 0.80
C LEU A 167 0.49 12.63 0.04
N LEU A 168 0.55 12.92 -1.27
CA LEU A 168 1.70 12.57 -2.09
C LEU A 168 2.93 13.36 -1.62
N ALA A 169 2.78 14.66 -1.33
CA ALA A 169 3.88 15.47 -0.83
C ALA A 169 4.46 14.91 0.47
N PHE A 170 3.59 14.49 1.39
CA PHE A 170 3.99 13.90 2.65
C PHE A 170 4.66 12.53 2.47
N ASP A 171 4.12 11.63 1.64
CA ASP A 171 4.75 10.33 1.33
C ASP A 171 6.14 10.51 0.69
N LEU A 172 6.29 11.46 -0.23
CA LEU A 172 7.59 11.80 -0.83
C LEU A 172 8.58 12.31 0.23
N ALA A 173 8.14 13.17 1.16
CA ALA A 173 8.97 13.67 2.25
C ALA A 173 9.39 12.53 3.20
N ALA A 174 8.49 11.62 3.55
CA ALA A 174 8.77 10.45 4.37
C ALA A 174 9.82 9.53 3.71
N ARG A 175 9.71 9.29 2.40
CA ARG A 175 10.67 8.49 1.65
C ARG A 175 12.04 9.16 1.55
N ALA A 176 12.08 10.46 1.31
CA ALA A 176 13.33 11.22 1.34
C ALA A 176 13.99 11.19 2.72
N ALA A 177 13.21 11.27 3.79
CA ALA A 177 13.69 11.11 5.16
C ALA A 177 14.26 9.70 5.41
N CYS A 178 13.60 8.64 4.93
CA CYS A 178 14.13 7.27 5.03
C CYS A 178 15.48 7.13 4.32
N ILE A 179 15.64 7.70 3.12
CA ILE A 179 16.91 7.67 2.38
C ILE A 179 18.02 8.38 3.19
N ARG A 180 17.73 9.54 3.77
CA ARG A 180 18.68 10.27 4.64
C ARG A 180 19.07 9.47 5.89
N ALA A 181 18.10 8.81 6.53
CA ALA A 181 18.36 7.96 7.68
C ALA A 181 19.27 6.77 7.33
N VAL A 182 19.08 6.13 6.16
CA VAL A 182 20.01 5.09 5.66
C VAL A 182 21.43 5.63 5.46
N GLN A 183 21.56 6.90 5.09
CA GLN A 183 22.85 7.58 4.90
C GLN A 183 23.49 8.08 6.22
N GLY A 184 22.88 7.79 7.37
CA GLY A 184 23.38 8.15 8.70
C GLY A 184 22.80 9.44 9.29
N ASP A 185 21.94 10.15 8.55
CA ASP A 185 21.30 11.39 9.00
C ASP A 185 19.90 11.12 9.59
N LEU A 186 19.86 10.37 10.70
CA LEU A 186 18.60 9.96 11.32
C LEU A 186 17.87 11.13 12.02
N GLN A 187 18.59 11.99 12.73
CA GLN A 187 17.97 13.03 13.56
C GLN A 187 17.35 14.14 12.72
N ASP A 188 18.02 14.63 11.67
CA ASP A 188 17.45 15.67 10.81
C ASP A 188 16.34 15.10 9.92
N ALA A 189 16.45 13.82 9.52
CA ALA A 189 15.37 13.12 8.82
C ALA A 189 14.08 13.07 9.65
N ARG A 190 14.17 12.75 10.95
CA ARG A 190 13.01 12.75 11.87
C ARG A 190 12.46 14.15 12.06
N SER A 191 13.33 15.13 12.34
CA SER A 191 12.93 16.52 12.57
C SER A 191 12.19 17.13 11.37
N ALA A 192 12.60 16.78 10.15
CA ALA A 192 11.91 17.22 8.94
C ALA A 192 10.47 16.70 8.83
N LEU A 193 10.15 15.53 9.39
CA LEU A 193 8.79 14.99 9.38
C LEU A 193 7.91 15.60 10.46
N GLU A 194 8.46 16.03 11.59
CA GLU A 194 7.69 16.71 12.64
C GLU A 194 7.04 18.01 12.13
N ALA A 195 7.68 18.70 11.18
CA ALA A 195 7.10 19.89 10.53
C ALA A 195 5.80 19.62 9.75
N TRP A 196 5.46 18.35 9.49
CA TRP A 196 4.20 17.95 8.85
C TRP A 196 3.05 17.74 9.82
N ARG A 197 3.33 17.59 11.13
CA ARG A 197 2.31 17.35 12.15
C ARG A 197 1.14 18.34 12.11
N PRO A 198 1.33 19.68 12.05
CA PRO A 198 0.20 20.61 11.96
C PRO A 198 -0.60 20.52 10.65
N LYS A 199 -0.02 19.95 9.58
CA LYS A 199 -0.69 19.78 8.28
C LYS A 199 -1.55 18.50 8.22
N LEU A 200 -1.41 17.62 9.21
CA LEU A 200 -2.04 16.31 9.27
C LEU A 200 -2.85 16.15 10.57
N ASP A 201 -3.37 17.26 11.11
CA ASP A 201 -4.20 17.31 12.32
C ASP A 201 -5.40 16.36 12.26
N LYS A 202 -6.00 16.20 11.08
CA LYS A 202 -7.13 15.29 10.80
C LYS A 202 -6.74 13.81 10.75
N SER A 203 -5.47 13.48 10.91
CA SER A 203 -4.98 12.09 10.92
C SER A 203 -3.95 11.88 12.03
N PRO A 204 -4.42 11.89 13.31
CA PRO A 204 -3.54 11.69 14.46
C PRO A 204 -2.74 10.39 14.33
N GLY A 205 -1.44 10.43 14.67
CA GLY A 205 -0.54 9.26 14.59
C GLY A 205 0.08 8.99 13.22
N MET A 206 -0.41 9.59 12.13
CA MET A 206 0.14 9.37 10.79
C MET A 206 1.61 9.83 10.66
N VAL A 207 1.96 10.95 11.32
CA VAL A 207 3.36 11.43 11.36
C VAL A 207 4.24 10.45 12.11
N ASP A 208 3.76 9.94 13.25
CA ASP A 208 4.49 8.98 14.08
C ASP A 208 4.73 7.65 13.34
N GLN A 209 3.78 7.16 12.54
CA GLN A 209 4.00 5.99 11.66
C GLN A 209 5.14 6.22 10.65
N ARG A 210 5.25 7.43 10.08
CA ARG A 210 6.34 7.75 9.15
C ARG A 210 7.66 7.97 9.86
N ILE A 211 7.65 8.58 11.05
CA ILE A 211 8.84 8.64 11.91
C ILE A 211 9.32 7.23 12.25
N ALA A 212 8.42 6.29 12.55
CA ALA A 212 8.77 4.90 12.79
C ALA A 212 9.52 4.31 11.58
N SER A 213 9.01 4.52 10.37
CA SER A 213 9.68 4.07 9.13
C SER A 213 11.10 4.66 8.99
N VAL A 214 11.29 5.92 9.36
CA VAL A 214 12.61 6.60 9.35
C VAL A 214 13.55 6.02 10.40
N CYS A 215 13.07 5.78 11.62
CA CYS A 215 13.84 5.13 12.68
C CYS A 215 14.29 3.73 12.26
N HIS A 216 13.37 2.94 11.67
CA HIS A 216 13.66 1.62 11.14
C HIS A 216 14.75 1.65 10.06
N ALA A 217 14.63 2.57 9.09
CA ALA A 217 15.61 2.76 8.02
C ALA A 217 17.00 3.15 8.54
N GLY A 218 17.07 3.93 9.63
CA GLY A 218 18.32 4.29 10.31
C GLY A 218 18.83 3.24 11.31
N GLY A 219 18.18 2.08 11.43
CA GLY A 219 18.57 1.03 12.38
C GLY A 219 18.21 1.28 13.85
N ASP A 220 17.46 2.35 14.15
CA ASP A 220 16.96 2.67 15.48
C ASP A 220 15.65 1.91 15.77
N TYR A 221 15.77 0.61 16.08
CA TYR A 221 14.60 -0.25 16.34
C TYR A 221 13.83 0.13 17.61
N ALA A 222 14.51 0.68 18.62
CA ALA A 222 13.85 1.20 19.82
C ALA A 222 12.99 2.43 19.48
N GLY A 223 13.54 3.37 18.70
CA GLY A 223 12.81 4.52 18.18
C GLY A 223 11.67 4.13 17.24
N PHE A 224 11.81 3.06 16.46
CA PHE A 224 10.73 2.51 15.63
C PHE A 224 9.54 2.05 16.48
N VAL A 225 9.76 1.22 17.52
CA VAL A 225 8.69 0.76 18.41
C VAL A 225 8.08 1.92 19.19
N ALA A 226 8.90 2.84 19.71
CA ALA A 226 8.42 4.01 20.43
C ALA A 226 7.52 4.91 19.57
N ALA A 227 7.86 5.11 18.30
CA ALA A 227 7.04 5.87 17.37
C ALA A 227 5.73 5.14 17.01
N MET A 228 5.74 3.81 16.88
CA MET A 228 4.50 3.03 16.70
C MET A 228 3.57 3.11 17.92
N ARG A 229 4.12 3.10 19.14
CA ARG A 229 3.33 3.33 20.36
C ARG A 229 2.68 4.71 20.36
N LYS A 230 3.42 5.76 20.02
CA LYS A 230 2.87 7.12 19.88
C LYS A 230 1.76 7.20 18.84
N ALA A 231 1.93 6.52 17.69
CA ALA A 231 0.91 6.48 16.65
C ALA A 231 -0.39 5.83 17.15
N PHE A 232 -0.28 4.74 17.90
CA PHE A 232 -1.42 4.07 18.54
C PHE A 232 -2.06 4.93 19.64
N GLU A 233 -1.27 5.53 20.52
CA GLU A 233 -1.75 6.42 21.59
C GLU A 233 -2.50 7.64 21.04
N ALA A 234 -2.06 8.19 19.91
CA ALA A 234 -2.73 9.30 19.25
C ALA A 234 -4.10 8.93 18.66
N ALA A 235 -4.33 7.64 18.33
CA ALA A 235 -5.59 7.15 17.80
C ALA A 235 -5.88 5.69 18.24
N PRO A 236 -6.24 5.44 19.52
CA PRO A 236 -6.36 4.07 20.05
C PRO A 236 -7.48 3.23 19.42
N GLY A 237 -8.47 3.91 18.82
CA GLY A 237 -9.57 3.29 18.07
C GLY A 237 -9.22 2.90 16.63
N ASN A 238 -8.05 3.30 16.13
CA ASN A 238 -7.60 2.94 14.78
C ASN A 238 -6.99 1.52 14.78
N MET A 239 -7.69 0.58 14.13
CA MET A 239 -7.27 -0.83 14.06
C MET A 239 -6.00 -1.04 13.23
N THR A 240 -5.72 -0.18 12.25
CA THR A 240 -4.47 -0.21 11.49
C THR A 240 -3.30 0.15 12.41
N HIS A 241 -3.42 1.21 13.22
CA HIS A 241 -2.36 1.61 14.16
C HIS A 241 -2.13 0.54 15.24
N ARG A 242 -3.20 -0.07 15.74
CA ARG A 242 -3.11 -1.20 16.67
C ARG A 242 -2.36 -2.38 16.08
N LEU A 243 -2.67 -2.74 14.83
CA LEU A 243 -2.00 -3.84 14.12
C LEU A 243 -0.54 -3.52 13.81
N ASP A 244 -0.24 -2.29 13.38
CA ASP A 244 1.14 -1.83 13.14
C ASP A 244 1.97 -1.91 14.43
N LEU A 245 1.42 -1.50 15.57
CA LEU A 245 2.05 -1.64 16.88
C LEU A 245 2.28 -3.11 17.25
N ALA A 246 1.26 -3.96 17.12
CA ALA A 246 1.39 -5.39 17.39
C ALA A 246 2.52 -6.03 16.58
N LEU A 247 2.62 -5.68 15.30
CA LEU A 247 3.68 -6.19 14.43
C LEU A 247 5.06 -5.63 14.79
N ALA A 248 5.16 -4.35 15.17
CA ALA A 248 6.41 -3.76 15.61
C ALA A 248 6.95 -4.44 16.88
N GLU A 249 6.08 -4.67 17.86
CA GLU A 249 6.41 -5.40 19.09
C GLU A 249 6.81 -6.85 18.79
N ALA A 250 6.08 -7.55 17.93
CA ALA A 250 6.38 -8.93 17.56
C ALA A 250 7.72 -9.09 16.85
N ARG A 251 8.11 -8.10 16.03
CA ARG A 251 9.36 -8.16 15.24
C ARG A 251 10.60 -7.81 16.05
N VAL A 252 10.58 -6.63 16.66
CA VAL A 252 11.78 -6.04 17.27
C VAL A 252 11.57 -5.55 18.70
N GLY A 253 10.32 -5.46 19.16
CA GLY A 253 9.98 -5.10 20.54
C GLY A 253 9.79 -6.31 21.46
N ASN A 254 8.79 -6.21 22.34
CA ASN A 254 8.45 -7.27 23.28
C ASN A 254 7.33 -8.17 22.72
N PRO A 255 7.61 -9.44 22.37
CA PRO A 255 6.56 -10.34 21.86
C PRO A 255 5.47 -10.67 22.88
N ASP A 256 5.72 -10.51 24.19
CA ASP A 256 4.79 -10.89 25.25
C ASP A 256 3.56 -9.98 25.32
N VAL A 257 3.70 -8.70 24.93
CA VAL A 257 2.58 -7.74 24.95
C VAL A 257 1.67 -7.86 23.73
N VAL A 258 2.07 -8.63 22.71
CA VAL A 258 1.34 -8.72 21.43
C VAL A 258 -0.02 -9.36 21.62
N ALA A 259 -0.15 -10.35 22.50
CA ALA A 259 -1.43 -11.00 22.77
C ALA A 259 -2.48 -9.99 23.27
N ASP A 260 -2.10 -9.12 24.21
CA ASP A 260 -2.98 -8.09 24.76
C ASP A 260 -3.35 -7.02 23.72
N ILE A 261 -2.38 -6.59 22.91
CA ILE A 261 -2.64 -5.63 21.82
C ILE A 261 -3.63 -6.22 20.82
N MET A 262 -3.43 -7.48 20.42
CA MET A 262 -4.25 -8.20 19.45
C MET A 262 -5.64 -8.58 20.00
N ALA A 263 -5.81 -8.75 21.31
CA ALA A 263 -7.11 -9.04 21.92
C ALA A 263 -8.15 -7.94 21.65
N GLY A 264 -7.70 -6.68 21.48
CA GLY A 264 -8.56 -5.56 21.14
C GLY A 264 -8.70 -5.28 19.64
N LEU A 265 -8.18 -6.15 18.76
CA LEU A 265 -8.21 -5.96 17.31
C LEU A 265 -9.52 -6.51 16.71
N ASP A 266 -10.31 -5.64 16.08
CA ASP A 266 -11.44 -6.07 15.23
C ASP A 266 -10.97 -6.16 13.77
N GLU A 267 -10.71 -7.37 13.29
CA GLU A 267 -10.23 -7.63 11.92
C GLU A 267 -11.19 -7.11 10.84
N ARG A 268 -12.50 -6.97 11.13
CA ARG A 268 -13.49 -6.47 10.15
C ARG A 268 -13.32 -4.98 9.86
N LYS A 269 -12.70 -4.24 10.79
CA LYS A 269 -12.41 -2.80 10.67
C LYS A 269 -11.07 -2.55 9.96
N LEU A 270 -10.31 -3.59 9.65
CA LEU A 270 -9.07 -3.47 8.88
C LEU A 270 -9.38 -3.32 7.38
N PRO A 271 -8.50 -2.62 6.64
CA PRO A 271 -8.49 -2.69 5.19
C PRO A 271 -8.30 -4.13 4.71
N SER A 272 -8.80 -4.46 3.51
CA SER A 272 -8.73 -5.80 2.92
C SER A 272 -7.33 -6.44 2.91
N PHE A 273 -6.27 -5.63 2.77
CA PHE A 273 -4.88 -6.08 2.80
C PHE A 273 -4.32 -6.27 4.22
N GLY A 274 -5.11 -6.04 5.28
CA GLY A 274 -4.69 -6.12 6.68
C GLY A 274 -4.56 -7.55 7.20
N ARG A 275 -5.29 -8.52 6.62
CA ARG A 275 -5.26 -9.91 7.08
C ARG A 275 -3.86 -10.56 7.03
N PRO A 276 -3.08 -10.44 5.95
CA PRO A 276 -1.69 -10.89 5.93
C PRO A 276 -0.82 -10.34 7.07
N PHE A 277 -1.05 -9.09 7.49
CA PHE A 277 -0.33 -8.49 8.62
C PHE A 277 -0.74 -9.08 9.98
N VAL A 278 -2.03 -9.42 10.15
CA VAL A 278 -2.52 -10.12 11.36
C VAL A 278 -1.82 -11.46 11.51
N ASP A 279 -1.81 -12.26 10.43
CA ASP A 279 -1.17 -13.57 10.43
C ASP A 279 0.35 -13.42 10.60
N TRP A 280 0.96 -12.39 10.01
CA TRP A 280 2.39 -12.10 10.23
C TRP A 280 2.70 -11.78 11.70
N ALA A 281 1.92 -10.93 12.36
CA ALA A 281 2.13 -10.60 13.78
C ALA A 281 2.02 -11.87 14.67
N ARG A 282 0.98 -12.69 14.45
CA ARG A 282 0.80 -13.97 15.16
C ARG A 282 1.96 -14.93 14.92
N GLY A 283 2.38 -15.06 13.65
CA GLY A 283 3.48 -15.92 13.24
C GLY A 283 4.83 -15.48 13.83
N MET A 284 5.07 -14.18 13.94
CA MET A 284 6.26 -13.63 14.60
C MET A 284 6.30 -13.97 16.09
N VAL A 285 5.16 -13.87 16.80
CA VAL A 285 5.09 -14.27 18.21
C VAL A 285 5.41 -15.76 18.36
N ALA A 286 4.81 -16.62 17.53
CA ALA A 286 5.10 -18.05 17.54
C ALA A 286 6.59 -18.33 17.26
N LEU A 287 7.19 -17.65 16.27
CA LEU A 287 8.60 -17.77 15.93
C LEU A 287 9.51 -17.34 17.09
N ARG A 288 9.22 -16.19 17.72
CA ARG A 288 9.98 -15.66 18.86
C ARG A 288 9.93 -16.58 20.09
N HIS A 289 8.86 -17.34 20.24
CA HIS A 289 8.70 -18.35 21.30
C HIS A 289 9.19 -19.75 20.89
N GLY A 290 9.79 -19.92 19.71
CA GLY A 290 10.29 -21.21 19.22
C GLY A 290 9.19 -22.24 18.95
N ARG A 291 7.95 -21.80 18.68
CA ARG A 291 6.82 -22.70 18.44
C ARG A 291 6.81 -23.17 16.97
N PRO A 292 6.59 -24.47 16.72
CA PRO A 292 6.59 -25.02 15.35
C PRO A 292 5.45 -24.49 14.48
N GLU A 293 4.34 -24.06 15.09
CA GLU A 293 3.19 -23.44 14.40
C GLU A 293 3.55 -22.18 13.62
N ALA A 294 4.69 -21.55 13.93
CA ALA A 294 5.20 -20.38 13.22
C ALA A 294 5.30 -20.60 11.70
N VAL A 295 5.70 -21.81 11.26
CA VAL A 295 5.83 -22.14 9.84
C VAL A 295 4.47 -22.06 9.12
N GLN A 296 3.41 -22.62 9.73
CA GLN A 296 2.08 -22.60 9.13
C GLN A 296 1.54 -21.17 9.05
N VAL A 297 1.65 -20.41 10.15
CA VAL A 297 1.08 -19.07 10.26
C VAL A 297 1.83 -18.07 9.38
N LEU A 298 3.17 -18.08 9.38
CA LEU A 298 4.00 -17.22 8.51
C LEU A 298 3.88 -17.62 7.03
N GLY A 299 3.69 -18.91 6.73
CA GLY A 299 3.40 -19.37 5.38
C GLY A 299 2.08 -18.81 4.86
N ALA A 300 1.01 -18.84 5.67
CA ALA A 300 -0.28 -18.25 5.33
C ALA A 300 -0.18 -16.73 5.12
N ALA A 301 0.54 -16.03 6.00
CA ALA A 301 0.81 -14.59 5.86
C ALA A 301 1.55 -14.27 4.54
N THR A 302 2.57 -15.06 4.21
CA THR A 302 3.34 -14.90 2.97
C THR A 302 2.45 -15.10 1.73
N GLN A 303 1.61 -16.14 1.72
CA GLN A 303 0.65 -16.37 0.64
C GLN A 303 -0.33 -15.20 0.49
N GLY A 304 -0.85 -14.68 1.59
CA GLY A 304 -1.73 -13.51 1.55
C GLY A 304 -1.04 -12.25 1.00
N PHE A 305 0.27 -12.06 1.24
CA PHE A 305 1.02 -10.97 0.61
C PHE A 305 1.29 -11.18 -0.88
N LEU A 306 1.42 -12.44 -1.34
CA LEU A 306 1.67 -12.75 -2.74
C LEU A 306 0.50 -12.32 -3.65
N GLU A 307 -0.73 -12.28 -3.13
CA GLU A 307 -1.90 -11.73 -3.84
C GLU A 307 -1.69 -10.26 -4.28
N TYR A 308 -0.81 -9.53 -3.60
CA TYR A 308 -0.50 -8.12 -3.87
C TYR A 308 0.93 -7.91 -4.42
N ALA A 309 1.62 -8.97 -4.83
CA ALA A 309 3.03 -8.89 -5.26
C ALA A 309 3.25 -8.01 -6.50
N ALA A 310 2.20 -7.72 -7.29
CA ALA A 310 2.28 -6.76 -8.39
C ALA A 310 2.51 -5.31 -7.93
N ASN A 311 2.15 -4.98 -6.69
CA ASN A 311 2.28 -3.65 -6.11
C ASN A 311 3.62 -3.48 -5.34
N PRO A 312 4.55 -2.64 -5.81
CA PRO A 312 5.83 -2.45 -5.14
C PRO A 312 5.75 -1.87 -3.72
N ALA A 313 4.62 -1.27 -3.35
CA ALA A 313 4.40 -0.80 -1.97
C ALA A 313 4.37 -1.97 -0.95
N VAL A 314 4.05 -3.18 -1.39
CA VAL A 314 3.94 -4.38 -0.53
C VAL A 314 5.26 -5.14 -0.44
N TRP A 315 6.21 -4.90 -1.36
CA TRP A 315 7.43 -5.71 -1.49
C TRP A 315 8.26 -5.77 -0.21
N THR A 316 8.39 -4.65 0.51
CA THR A 316 9.12 -4.64 1.79
C THR A 316 8.46 -5.54 2.83
N SER A 317 7.14 -5.44 3.00
CA SER A 317 6.39 -6.30 3.93
C SER A 317 6.44 -7.77 3.53
N LEU A 318 6.24 -8.06 2.24
CA LEU A 318 6.36 -9.42 1.69
C LEU A 318 7.75 -10.00 1.96
N ALA A 319 8.81 -9.23 1.71
CA ALA A 319 10.18 -9.68 1.90
C ALA A 319 10.51 -9.96 3.37
N LEU A 320 10.08 -9.08 4.27
CA LEU A 320 10.28 -9.25 5.71
C LEU A 320 9.49 -10.44 6.27
N CYS A 321 8.24 -10.60 5.84
CA CYS A 321 7.40 -11.74 6.21
C CYS A 321 7.99 -13.06 5.69
N SER A 322 8.40 -13.09 4.42
CA SER A 322 9.06 -14.24 3.80
C SER A 322 10.39 -14.57 4.48
N GLY A 323 11.14 -13.56 4.93
CA GLY A 323 12.35 -13.73 5.73
C GLY A 323 12.08 -14.43 7.05
N ALA A 324 11.03 -14.01 7.78
CA ALA A 324 10.62 -14.68 9.00
C ALA A 324 10.14 -16.11 8.73
N TYR A 325 9.37 -16.34 7.66
CA TYR A 325 8.91 -17.66 7.24
C TYR A 325 10.09 -18.60 6.93
N ALA A 326 11.07 -18.12 6.16
CA ALA A 326 12.28 -18.86 5.84
C ALA A 326 13.09 -19.19 7.09
N LEU A 327 13.18 -18.26 8.05
CA LEU A 327 13.84 -18.53 9.34
C LEU A 327 13.12 -19.64 10.11
N ALA A 328 11.78 -19.61 10.16
CA ALA A 328 10.99 -20.65 10.81
C ALA A 328 11.20 -22.03 10.15
N LEU A 329 11.23 -22.09 8.80
CA LEU A 329 11.54 -23.30 8.06
C LEU A 329 12.95 -23.83 8.37
N ALA A 330 13.95 -22.94 8.38
CA ALA A 330 15.33 -23.30 8.63
C ALA A 330 15.55 -23.84 10.06
N GLN A 331 14.88 -23.27 11.06
CA GLN A 331 14.90 -23.76 12.45
C GLN A 331 14.31 -25.16 12.60
N LEU A 332 13.41 -25.57 11.70
CA LEU A 332 12.89 -26.95 11.62
C LEU A 332 13.72 -27.86 10.69
N GLY A 333 14.89 -27.41 10.21
CA GLY A 333 15.75 -28.18 9.32
C GLY A 333 15.33 -28.19 7.84
N ARG A 334 14.25 -27.48 7.47
CA ARG A 334 13.69 -27.41 6.10
C ARG A 334 14.42 -26.37 5.25
N LYS A 335 15.73 -26.52 5.10
CA LYS A 335 16.62 -25.49 4.51
C LYS A 335 16.34 -25.21 3.03
N GLN A 336 16.09 -26.24 2.22
CA GLN A 336 15.78 -26.05 0.79
C GLN A 336 14.52 -25.20 0.59
N GLU A 337 13.47 -25.44 1.38
CA GLU A 337 12.24 -24.65 1.31
C GLU A 337 12.46 -23.22 1.79
N ALA A 338 13.31 -23.03 2.81
CA ALA A 338 13.69 -21.70 3.27
C ALA A 338 14.42 -20.90 2.18
N GLU A 339 15.34 -21.54 1.45
CA GLU A 339 16.05 -20.92 0.31
C GLU A 339 15.10 -20.56 -0.82
N MET A 340 14.17 -21.45 -1.19
CA MET A 340 13.14 -21.17 -2.19
C MET A 340 12.25 -19.99 -1.79
N ALA A 341 11.85 -19.92 -0.52
CA ALA A 341 11.05 -18.81 0.00
C ALA A 341 11.79 -17.46 -0.07
N LEU A 342 13.12 -17.46 0.01
CA LEU A 342 13.94 -16.25 -0.05
C LEU A 342 14.31 -15.81 -1.46
N HIS A 343 14.39 -16.72 -2.43
CA HIS A 343 15.00 -16.47 -3.74
C HIS A 343 14.51 -15.18 -4.42
N HIS A 344 13.19 -14.99 -4.51
CA HIS A 344 12.61 -13.83 -5.20
C HIS A 344 12.58 -12.55 -4.35
N VAL A 345 12.62 -12.67 -3.03
CA VAL A 345 12.49 -11.54 -2.10
C VAL A 345 13.83 -11.03 -1.57
N TRP A 346 14.91 -11.81 -1.73
CA TRP A 346 16.24 -11.50 -1.21
C TRP A 346 16.75 -10.11 -1.63
N PRO A 347 16.59 -9.63 -2.88
CA PRO A 347 17.04 -8.30 -3.27
C PRO A 347 16.41 -7.17 -2.44
N VAL A 348 15.19 -7.36 -1.95
CA VAL A 348 14.48 -6.41 -1.08
C VAL A 348 14.82 -6.68 0.38
N LEU A 349 14.80 -7.95 0.81
CA LEU A 349 15.07 -8.34 2.20
C LEU A 349 16.46 -7.91 2.64
N ARG A 350 17.49 -8.03 1.81
CA ARG A 350 18.85 -7.63 2.16
C ARG A 350 19.00 -6.12 2.40
N VAL A 351 18.08 -5.32 1.87
CA VAL A 351 18.07 -3.85 2.00
C VAL A 351 17.29 -3.43 3.25
N HIS A 352 16.12 -4.04 3.48
CA HIS A 352 15.17 -3.60 4.50
C HIS A 352 15.07 -4.54 5.71
N GLY A 353 15.78 -5.66 5.69
CA GLY A 353 15.75 -6.67 6.74
C GLY A 353 16.26 -6.14 8.08
N ASP A 354 15.58 -6.50 9.17
CA ASP A 354 16.07 -6.22 10.52
C ASP A 354 17.43 -6.90 10.72
N THR A 355 18.39 -6.22 11.34
CA THR A 355 19.75 -6.74 11.58
C THR A 355 19.73 -8.12 12.23
N MET A 356 18.83 -8.33 13.20
CA MET A 356 18.63 -9.62 13.87
C MET A 356 18.16 -10.69 12.89
N LEU A 357 17.13 -10.41 12.08
CA LEU A 357 16.58 -11.36 11.11
C LEU A 357 17.64 -11.77 10.08
N LEU A 358 18.35 -10.80 9.51
CA LEU A 358 19.40 -11.06 8.52
C LEU A 358 20.56 -11.89 9.12
N THR A 359 20.94 -11.60 10.36
CA THR A 359 21.99 -12.34 11.07
C THR A 359 21.58 -13.79 11.30
N LEU A 360 20.35 -14.03 11.75
CA LEU A 360 19.83 -15.38 11.97
C LEU A 360 19.71 -16.16 10.66
N LEU A 361 19.19 -15.55 9.60
CA LEU A 361 19.12 -16.20 8.28
C LEU A 361 20.49 -16.60 7.74
N LYS A 362 21.49 -15.72 7.84
CA LYS A 362 22.88 -16.04 7.44
C LYS A 362 23.47 -17.18 8.27
N ARG A 363 23.13 -17.27 9.55
CA ARG A 363 23.58 -18.36 10.44
C ARG A 363 22.97 -19.70 10.05
N GLU A 364 21.66 -19.75 9.81
CA GLU A 364 20.93 -20.99 9.54
C GLU A 364 21.16 -21.53 8.11
N LEU A 365 21.34 -20.62 7.14
CA LEU A 365 21.42 -20.90 5.70
C LEU A 365 22.82 -20.66 5.10
N LYS A 366 23.89 -20.95 5.85
CA LYS A 366 25.29 -20.76 5.40
C LYS A 366 25.50 -21.25 3.97
N GLY A 367 25.91 -20.35 3.07
CA GLY A 367 26.28 -20.65 1.68
C GLY A 367 25.23 -20.32 0.61
N ALA A 368 23.95 -20.17 0.98
CA ALA A 368 22.88 -19.96 0.00
C ALA A 368 22.50 -18.48 -0.27
N LEU A 369 23.00 -17.55 0.55
CA LEU A 369 22.60 -16.14 0.56
C LEU A 369 23.70 -15.16 0.11
N GLN A 370 24.76 -15.67 -0.54
CA GLN A 370 25.74 -14.85 -1.27
C GLN A 370 25.14 -14.38 -2.60
#